data_AF-A0A2S3W434-F1
#
_entry.id   AF-A0A2S3W434-F1
#
_cell.length_a   1.000
_cell.length_b   1.000
_cell.length_c   1.000
_cell.angle_alpha   90.00
_cell.angle_beta   90.00
_cell.angle_gamma   90.00
#
_symmetry.space_group_name_H-M   'P 1'
#
loop_
_entity.id
_entity.type
_entity.pdbx_description
1 polymer ?
#
loop_
_entity_poly.entity_id
_entity_poly.type
_entity_poly.pdbx_seq_one_letter_code
_entity_poly.pdbx_strand_id
1 'polypeptide(L)'
;MKNMHTKPDEGPAPHTRPAAVRPGVVRRTRPPRIDWSRLDPEVARLRASGLSNRETARRLKLNVKTMETRLRHLRLHRAAGHATLRADEVRRTCLNCDAPFIADGRFLRLCPACRTMFG
;
A
#
# COMPACT_ATOMS: atom_id res chain seq x y z
N MET A 1 -13.04 -20.62 62.81
CA MET A 1 -12.66 -21.87 62.11
C MET A 1 -13.55 -21.95 60.87
N LYS A 2 -13.10 -21.82 59.62
CA LYS A 2 -11.94 -22.44 58.96
C LYS A 2 -11.45 -21.50 57.86
N ASN A 3 -10.14 -21.34 57.77
CA ASN A 3 -9.44 -20.47 56.84
C ASN A 3 -9.15 -21.30 55.59
N MET A 4 -9.61 -20.92 54.41
CA MET A 4 -9.19 -21.56 53.16
C MET A 4 -8.23 -20.62 52.44
N HIS A 5 -6.94 -20.90 52.60
CA HIS A 5 -5.86 -20.30 51.81
C HIS A 5 -5.87 -20.92 50.41
N THR A 6 -6.23 -20.15 49.39
CA THR A 6 -5.96 -20.50 47.99
C THR A 6 -4.56 -20.00 47.65
N LYS A 7 -3.62 -20.91 47.44
CA LYS A 7 -2.28 -20.55 46.94
C LYS A 7 -2.37 -20.18 45.45
N PRO A 8 -1.65 -19.16 44.96
CA PRO A 8 -1.49 -18.94 43.52
C PRO A 8 -0.53 -19.97 42.93
N ASP A 9 -0.94 -20.54 41.80
CA ASP A 9 -0.20 -21.49 40.98
C ASP A 9 1.00 -20.81 40.31
N GLU A 10 2.20 -21.29 40.60
CA GLU A 10 3.45 -20.90 39.96
C GLU A 10 3.45 -21.36 38.49
N GLY A 11 3.42 -20.42 37.54
CA GLY A 11 4.01 -20.69 36.21
C GLY A 11 5.52 -20.94 36.36
N PRO A 12 6.23 -21.59 35.39
CA PRO A 12 6.11 -21.27 33.97
C PRO A 12 6.34 -22.44 32.99
N ALA A 13 5.98 -22.27 31.71
CA ALA A 13 6.72 -22.92 30.62
C ALA A 13 6.65 -22.09 29.33
N PRO A 14 7.74 -21.43 28.90
CA PRO A 14 7.79 -20.82 27.58
C PRO A 14 7.99 -21.93 26.54
N HIS A 15 6.91 -22.33 25.87
CA HIS A 15 6.99 -23.19 24.69
C HIS A 15 7.39 -22.34 23.48
N THR A 16 8.66 -21.97 23.43
CA THR A 16 9.28 -21.48 22.19
C THR A 16 10.59 -22.21 22.02
N ARG A 17 10.51 -23.40 21.43
CA ARG A 17 11.68 -24.18 21.04
C ARG A 17 12.26 -23.51 19.78
N PRO A 18 13.46 -22.92 19.80
CA PRO A 18 14.04 -22.34 18.59
C PRO A 18 14.24 -23.44 17.57
N ALA A 19 13.70 -23.25 16.35
CA ALA A 19 13.98 -24.16 15.25
C ALA A 19 15.50 -24.20 15.02
N ALA A 20 16.08 -25.40 15.04
CA ALA A 20 17.50 -25.59 14.79
C ALA A 20 17.86 -24.96 13.42
N VAL A 21 18.77 -23.99 13.45
CA VAL A 21 19.29 -23.35 12.24
C VAL A 21 20.04 -24.43 11.45
N ARG A 22 19.45 -24.91 10.36
CA ARG A 22 20.11 -25.84 9.45
C ARG A 22 21.33 -25.14 8.84
N PRO A 23 22.56 -25.62 9.07
CA PRO A 23 23.74 -25.08 8.39
C PRO A 23 23.61 -25.37 6.89
N GLY A 24 23.73 -24.35 6.05
CA GLY A 24 23.82 -24.53 4.59
C GLY A 24 22.76 -23.86 3.73
N VAL A 25 21.81 -23.10 4.29
CA VAL A 25 20.96 -22.24 3.46
C VAL A 25 21.75 -20.99 3.07
N VAL A 26 22.31 -20.99 1.86
CA VAL A 26 22.80 -19.76 1.21
C VAL A 26 21.63 -18.80 1.17
N ARG A 27 21.63 -17.80 2.05
CA ARG A 27 20.60 -16.76 2.07
C ARG A 27 20.65 -16.07 0.72
N ARG A 28 19.63 -16.28 -0.11
CA ARG A 28 19.45 -15.50 -1.34
C ARG A 28 19.42 -14.04 -0.94
N THR A 29 20.49 -13.30 -1.20
CA THR A 29 20.55 -11.86 -0.97
C THR A 29 19.51 -11.22 -1.88
N ARG A 30 18.56 -10.50 -1.27
CA ARG A 30 17.58 -9.72 -2.02
C ARG A 30 18.35 -8.79 -2.97
N PRO A 31 18.06 -8.82 -4.28
CA PRO A 31 18.66 -7.86 -5.20
C PRO A 31 18.43 -6.43 -4.69
N PRO A 32 19.40 -5.52 -4.86
CA PRO A 32 19.23 -4.13 -4.44
C PRO A 32 17.98 -3.56 -5.11
N ARG A 33 17.10 -2.96 -4.30
CA ARG A 33 15.91 -2.29 -4.82
C ARG A 33 16.37 -1.05 -5.59
N ILE A 34 15.89 -0.90 -6.82
CA ILE A 34 16.16 0.28 -7.62
C ILE A 34 15.43 1.47 -6.99
N ASP A 35 16.17 2.53 -6.67
CA ASP A 35 15.62 3.79 -6.14
C ASP A 35 14.94 4.61 -7.24
N TRP A 36 13.72 4.20 -7.59
CA TRP A 36 12.93 4.87 -8.62
C TRP A 36 12.65 6.34 -8.32
N SER A 37 12.50 6.73 -7.05
CA SER A 37 12.27 8.14 -6.68
C SER A 37 13.35 9.09 -7.18
N ARG A 38 14.59 8.63 -7.33
CA ARG A 38 15.70 9.43 -7.91
C ARG A 38 15.75 9.35 -9.43
N LEU A 39 15.30 8.22 -10.01
CA LEU A 39 15.39 7.95 -11.44
C LEU A 39 14.18 8.45 -12.24
N ASP A 40 12.98 8.51 -11.63
CA ASP A 40 11.76 9.00 -12.28
C ASP A 40 11.87 10.42 -12.85
N PRO A 41 12.44 11.44 -12.16
CA PRO A 41 12.60 12.76 -12.76
C PRO A 41 13.54 12.74 -13.96
N GLU A 42 14.60 11.93 -13.93
CA GLU A 42 15.53 11.79 -15.05
C GLU A 42 14.89 11.04 -16.22
N VAL A 43 14.13 9.98 -15.94
CA VAL A 43 13.30 9.28 -16.92
C VAL A 43 12.34 10.26 -17.59
N ALA A 44 11.67 11.12 -16.83
CA ALA A 44 10.74 12.12 -17.36
C ALA A 44 11.45 13.12 -18.27
N ARG A 45 12.63 13.61 -17.86
CA ARG A 45 13.46 14.53 -18.65
C ARG A 45 13.91 13.92 -19.99
N LEU A 46 14.44 12.69 -19.95
CA LEU A 46 14.89 11.97 -21.15
C LEU A 46 13.72 11.66 -22.09
N ARG A 47 12.56 11.31 -21.54
CA ARG A 47 11.33 11.08 -22.32
C ARG A 47 10.78 12.38 -22.93
N ALA A 48 10.88 13.51 -22.24
CA ALA A 48 10.48 14.81 -22.77
C ALA A 48 11.37 15.25 -23.94
N SER A 49 12.66 14.86 -23.94
CA SER A 49 13.57 15.07 -25.08
C SER A 49 13.34 14.13 -26.28
N GLY A 50 12.30 13.27 -26.24
CA GLY A 50 11.94 12.40 -27.37
C GLY A 50 12.82 11.16 -27.55
N LEU A 51 13.64 10.79 -26.54
CA LEU A 51 14.51 9.62 -26.64
C LEU A 51 13.71 8.31 -26.59
N SER A 52 14.17 7.32 -27.36
CA SER A 52 13.59 5.97 -27.33
C SER A 52 13.77 5.32 -25.95
N ASN A 53 12.93 4.33 -25.62
CA ASN A 53 13.02 3.60 -24.35
C ASN A 53 14.38 2.91 -24.19
N ARG A 54 14.91 2.37 -25.30
CA ARG A 54 16.22 1.71 -25.33
C ARG A 54 17.33 2.69 -25.01
N GLU A 55 17.26 3.90 -25.57
CA GLU A 55 18.25 4.95 -25.32
C GLU A 55 18.17 5.52 -23.91
N THR A 56 16.95 5.70 -23.39
CA THR A 56 16.70 6.12 -22.01
C THR A 56 17.27 5.09 -21.02
N ALA A 57 17.07 3.79 -21.28
CA ALA A 57 17.63 2.72 -20.47
C ALA A 57 19.16 2.70 -20.50
N ARG A 58 19.78 2.90 -21.67
CA ARG A 58 21.24 3.01 -21.82
C ARG A 58 21.82 4.15 -20.99
N ARG A 59 21.23 5.34 -21.06
CA ARG A 59 21.69 6.52 -20.29
C ARG A 59 21.58 6.33 -18.78
N LEU A 60 20.54 5.63 -18.33
CA LEU A 60 20.32 5.31 -16.92
C LEU A 60 21.08 4.07 -16.44
N LYS A 61 21.85 3.40 -17.30
CA LYS A 61 22.52 2.11 -17.03
C LYS A 61 21.54 1.05 -16.49
N LEU A 62 20.32 1.03 -17.03
CA LEU A 62 19.26 0.07 -16.68
C LEU A 62 19.02 -0.91 -17.82
N ASN A 63 18.45 -2.08 -17.48
CA ASN A 63 17.95 -3.00 -18.49
C ASN A 63 16.69 -2.41 -19.16
N VAL A 64 16.58 -2.57 -20.49
CA VAL A 64 15.43 -2.14 -21.29
C VAL A 64 14.11 -2.70 -20.73
N LYS A 65 14.07 -3.97 -20.31
CA LYS A 65 12.87 -4.59 -19.75
C LYS A 65 12.44 -3.95 -18.42
N THR A 66 13.42 -3.57 -17.60
CA THR A 66 13.18 -2.85 -16.34
C THR A 66 12.59 -1.47 -16.63
N MET A 67 13.10 -0.79 -17.66
CA MET A 67 12.59 0.50 -18.12
C MET A 67 11.15 0.39 -18.66
N GLU A 68 10.86 -0.62 -19.49
CA GLU A 68 9.51 -0.88 -20.01
C GLU A 68 8.51 -1.20 -18.89
N THR A 69 8.92 -2.03 -17.93
CA THR A 69 8.12 -2.36 -16.75
C THR A 69 7.80 -1.11 -15.93
N ARG A 70 8.79 -0.21 -15.73
CA ARG A 70 8.55 1.05 -15.02
C ARG A 70 7.60 1.96 -15.79
N LEU A 71 7.76 2.11 -17.10
CA LEU A 71 6.85 2.91 -17.93
C LEU A 71 5.43 2.36 -17.93
N ARG A 72 5.27 1.03 -17.91
CA ARG A 72 3.95 0.40 -17.72
C ARG A 72 3.37 0.76 -16.35
N HIS A 73 4.17 0.65 -15.29
CA HIS A 73 3.75 1.02 -13.93
C HIS A 73 3.31 2.49 -13.85
N LEU A 74 4.10 3.43 -14.41
CA LEU A 74 3.76 4.85 -14.45
C LEU A 74 2.46 5.13 -15.21
N ARG A 75 2.22 4.44 -16.33
CA ARG A 75 0.95 4.55 -17.09
C ARG A 75 -0.24 4.08 -16.27
N LEU A 76 -0.12 2.94 -15.60
CA LEU A 76 -1.18 2.41 -14.74
C LEU A 76 -1.45 3.33 -13.54
N HIS A 77 -0.42 3.86 -12.91
CA HIS A 77 -0.58 4.78 -11.77
C HIS A 77 -1.17 6.12 -12.19
N ARG A 78 -0.82 6.63 -13.38
CA ARG A 78 -1.44 7.83 -13.94
C ARG A 78 -2.91 7.58 -14.27
N ALA A 79 -3.24 6.46 -14.90
CA ALA A 79 -4.63 6.09 -15.16
C ALA A 79 -5.44 5.92 -13.86
N ALA A 80 -4.85 5.28 -12.84
CA ALA A 80 -5.48 5.09 -11.54
C ALA A 80 -5.69 6.42 -10.79
N GLY A 81 -4.70 7.33 -10.79
CA GLY A 81 -4.81 8.63 -10.14
C GLY A 81 -5.91 9.54 -10.71
N HIS A 82 -6.15 9.43 -12.02
CA HIS A 82 -7.28 10.11 -12.66
C HIS A 82 -8.64 9.44 -12.33
N ALA A 83 -8.67 8.12 -12.12
CA ALA A 83 -9.89 7.41 -11.73
C ALA A 83 -10.26 7.64 -10.25
N THR A 84 -9.27 7.68 -9.34
CA THR A 84 -9.51 7.81 -7.89
C THR A 84 -10.04 9.19 -7.46
N LEU A 85 -9.81 10.24 -8.26
CA LEU A 85 -10.22 11.60 -7.88
C LEU A 85 -11.71 11.91 -8.15
N ARG A 86 -12.43 11.05 -8.90
CA ARG A 86 -13.83 11.33 -9.31
C ARG A 86 -14.76 10.12 -9.35
N ALA A 87 -14.27 8.89 -9.18
CA ALA A 87 -15.10 7.69 -9.37
C ALA A 87 -16.00 7.31 -8.18
N ASP A 88 -15.78 7.89 -6.99
CA ASP A 88 -16.52 7.50 -5.78
C ASP A 88 -17.57 8.52 -5.32
N GLU A 89 -17.79 9.61 -6.07
CA GLU A 89 -18.90 10.54 -5.82
C GLU A 89 -20.23 9.89 -6.21
N VAL A 90 -21.03 9.48 -5.22
CA VAL A 90 -22.35 8.85 -5.45
C VAL A 90 -23.45 9.71 -4.84
N ARG A 91 -24.42 10.14 -5.67
CA ARG A 91 -25.67 10.78 -5.20
C ARG A 91 -26.53 9.77 -4.44
N ARG A 92 -26.86 10.05 -3.18
CA ARG A 92 -27.64 9.17 -2.31
C ARG A 92 -28.53 9.96 -1.35
N THR A 93 -29.40 9.23 -0.67
CA THR A 93 -30.26 9.72 0.40
C THR A 93 -29.69 9.28 1.75
N CYS A 94 -29.66 10.17 2.75
CA CYS A 94 -29.15 9.87 4.08
C CYS A 94 -30.07 8.90 4.83
N LEU A 95 -29.52 7.84 5.43
CA LEU A 95 -30.30 6.89 6.24
C LEU A 95 -30.92 7.46 7.53
N ASN A 96 -30.47 8.62 8.00
CA ASN A 96 -30.94 9.19 9.27
C ASN A 96 -31.97 10.31 9.09
N CYS A 97 -31.83 11.14 8.06
CA CYS A 97 -32.68 12.32 7.85
C CYS A 97 -33.30 12.41 6.46
N ASP A 98 -33.12 11.38 5.63
CA ASP A 98 -33.59 11.32 4.25
C ASP A 98 -33.14 12.48 3.34
N ALA A 99 -32.16 13.27 3.77
CA ALA A 99 -31.63 14.36 2.95
C ALA A 99 -30.77 13.82 1.80
N PRO A 100 -30.89 14.38 0.59
CA PRO A 100 -29.99 14.05 -0.52
C PRO A 100 -28.58 14.57 -0.24
N PHE A 101 -27.55 13.77 -0.53
CA PHE A 101 -26.15 14.16 -0.38
C PHE A 101 -25.24 13.45 -1.40
N ILE A 102 -24.03 13.98 -1.58
CA ILE A 102 -22.96 13.34 -2.35
C ILE A 102 -22.05 12.61 -1.39
N ALA A 103 -21.93 11.30 -1.55
CA ALA A 103 -21.01 10.47 -0.78
C ALA A 103 -19.66 10.42 -1.48
N ASP A 104 -18.57 10.76 -0.79
CA ASP A 104 -17.17 10.58 -1.25
C ASP A 104 -16.69 9.11 -1.16
N GLY A 105 -17.60 8.17 -1.38
CA GLY A 105 -17.34 6.76 -1.11
C GLY A 105 -18.62 5.91 -1.07
N ARG A 106 -18.61 4.75 -1.72
CA ARG A 106 -19.73 3.79 -1.72
C ARG A 106 -20.17 3.29 -0.35
N PHE A 107 -19.36 3.47 0.69
CA PHE A 107 -19.65 3.01 2.05
C PHE A 107 -20.34 4.07 2.92
N LEU A 108 -20.30 5.35 2.52
CA LEU A 108 -20.95 6.42 3.27
C LEU A 108 -22.47 6.35 3.04
N ARG A 109 -23.21 6.24 4.15
CA ARG A 109 -24.69 6.18 4.16
C ARG A 109 -25.34 7.30 4.96
N LEU A 110 -24.54 8.07 5.69
CA LEU A 110 -24.96 9.24 6.44
C LEU A 110 -24.44 10.50 5.76
N CYS A 111 -25.28 11.54 5.69
CA CYS A 111 -24.84 12.85 5.24
C CYS A 111 -23.79 13.43 6.22
N PRO A 112 -23.00 14.44 5.80
CA PRO A 112 -21.97 15.03 6.64
C PRO A 112 -22.48 15.46 8.03
N ALA A 113 -23.67 16.07 8.09
CA ALA A 113 -24.28 16.52 9.35
C ALA A 113 -24.62 15.36 10.30
N CYS A 114 -25.25 14.30 9.79
CA CYS A 114 -25.60 13.14 10.61
C CYS A 114 -24.36 12.33 11.00
N ARG A 115 -23.33 12.27 10.14
CA ARG A 115 -22.07 11.60 10.46
C ARG A 115 -21.34 12.26 11.64
N THR A 116 -21.40 13.59 11.77
CA THR A 116 -20.83 14.28 12.94
C THR A 116 -21.59 13.98 14.23
N MET A 117 -22.88 13.64 14.15
CA MET A 117 -23.71 13.35 15.31
C MET A 117 -23.71 11.87 15.74
N PHE A 118 -23.48 10.94 14.80
CA PHE A 118 -23.64 9.49 15.02
C PHE A 118 -22.42 8.63 14.60
N GLY A 119 -21.33 9.25 14.17
CA GLY A 119 -20.13 8.60 13.61
C GLY A 119 -18.95 8.52 14.56
#